data_AF-A0A2V8Z8Z1-F1
#
_entry.id   AF-A0A2V8Z8Z1-F1
#
_cell.length_a   1.000
_cell.length_b   1.000
_cell.length_c   1.000
_cell.angle_alpha   90.00
_cell.angle_beta   90.00
_cell.angle_gamma   90.00
#
_symmetry.space_group_name_H-M   'P 1'
#
loop_
_entity.id
_entity.type
_entity.pdbx_description
1 polymer ?
#
loop_
_entity_poly.entity_id
_entity_poly.type
_entity_poly.pdbx_seq_one_letter_code
_entity_poly.pdbx_strand_id
1 'polypeptide(L)'
;MHSCYSPADVMCNFASLPSAMEATQEIGLIIVGAAGYRGHSALEILPKLRAEERAKGIHLRLVSLAEANENSRAALPSQAAALAGSPCPVVGMLSEAIPVALQWLADGQTRRKLLVYDATPAAHHYLHLMTVLPYTARGHIFYLGEKPLFTDQGQIDFIERNFARQTFFCELIETENPAFRAASEFLLSEPFQIERMTFWRASCMGVLLAAGDGRAGAEGGALLDKAPHDLSVSLGLVGPRFVERWSVTQARTHLLALHEDAFRLGKRNFLSVAGTSLSDTHCPARIPQHQPADALASFEVHLTLGGNLVVPVSYIASWVGMQNTPPELTLSSKLASLGLAPAEWQNHEAPQLSSNRQYRYQNQEVRIALIEGLLGNRQVQVVLNLLAKFAGHRFVHLIGEDRRREILFEEKDACDYHDSKEADLFAVFQRVVEHCAGLRTAENVATGASLLVHKIMLGALLKAHEQLPATDQDAAYRASAVAYAK
;
A
#
# COMPACT_ATOMS: atom_id res chain seq x y z
N MET A 1 -39.37 -25.20 -18.29
CA MET A 1 -38.85 -26.57 -18.12
C MET A 1 -37.47 -26.45 -17.52
N HIS A 2 -37.33 -26.94 -16.30
CA HIS A 2 -36.12 -26.85 -15.48
C HIS A 2 -34.99 -27.72 -16.05
N SER A 3 -33.78 -27.19 -16.03
CA SER A 3 -32.54 -27.98 -15.98
C SER A 3 -31.68 -27.37 -14.88
N CYS A 4 -31.72 -28.03 -13.73
CA CYS A 4 -30.93 -27.75 -12.54
C CYS A 4 -29.45 -28.05 -12.81
N TYR A 5 -28.56 -27.08 -12.58
CA TYR A 5 -27.15 -27.37 -12.31
C TYR A 5 -26.93 -27.28 -10.80
N SER A 6 -26.60 -28.42 -10.21
CA SER A 6 -26.28 -28.59 -8.79
C SER A 6 -24.83 -28.18 -8.54
N PRO A 7 -24.48 -27.50 -7.43
CA PRO A 7 -23.10 -27.08 -7.11
C PRO A 7 -22.19 -28.20 -6.57
N ALA A 8 -22.47 -29.48 -6.83
CA ALA A 8 -21.82 -30.60 -6.15
C ALA A 8 -20.66 -31.27 -6.92
N ASP A 9 -20.28 -30.80 -8.11
CA ASP A 9 -19.30 -31.50 -8.97
C ASP A 9 -17.84 -31.00 -8.86
N VAL A 10 -17.48 -30.30 -7.78
CA VAL A 10 -16.08 -29.91 -7.54
C VAL A 10 -15.65 -30.23 -6.11
N MET A 11 -15.57 -31.52 -5.76
CA MET A 11 -14.75 -31.97 -4.63
C MET A 11 -14.19 -33.39 -4.80
N CYS A 12 -12.90 -33.50 -4.48
CA CYS A 12 -12.11 -34.70 -4.21
C CYS A 12 -11.60 -35.54 -5.40
N ASN A 13 -10.35 -35.30 -5.77
CA ASN A 13 -9.38 -36.35 -6.09
C ASN A 13 -8.02 -36.01 -5.46
N PHE A 14 -7.89 -36.22 -4.15
CA PHE A 14 -6.61 -36.39 -3.46
C PHE A 14 -6.30 -37.89 -3.40
N ALA A 15 -5.63 -38.43 -4.41
CA ALA A 15 -4.90 -39.70 -4.32
C ALA A 15 -4.12 -39.98 -5.61
N SER A 16 -2.89 -39.49 -5.67
CA SER A 16 -1.69 -40.13 -6.24
C SER A 16 -0.73 -39.02 -6.67
N LEU A 17 0.24 -38.67 -5.81
CA LEU A 17 1.41 -37.89 -6.22
C LEU A 17 2.22 -38.76 -7.20
N PRO A 18 2.35 -38.39 -8.48
CA PRO A 18 3.40 -38.94 -9.30
C PRO A 18 4.69 -38.23 -8.87
N SER A 19 5.72 -39.02 -8.55
CA SER A 19 7.10 -38.54 -8.42
C SER A 19 7.60 -38.03 -9.77
N ALA A 20 7.20 -36.82 -10.15
CA ALA A 20 7.92 -36.02 -11.12
C ALA A 20 8.89 -35.17 -10.30
N MET A 21 10.19 -35.30 -10.56
CA MET A 21 11.15 -34.26 -10.18
C MET A 21 10.67 -32.96 -10.82
N GLU A 22 9.91 -32.15 -10.08
CA GLU A 22 9.52 -30.82 -10.50
C GLU A 22 10.80 -30.03 -10.78
N ALA A 23 10.94 -29.55 -12.01
CA ALA A 23 12.13 -28.84 -12.43
C ALA A 23 12.27 -27.60 -11.55
N THR A 24 13.32 -27.59 -10.73
CA THR A 24 13.69 -26.46 -9.89
C THR A 24 13.66 -25.16 -10.69
N GLN A 25 12.89 -24.17 -10.22
CA GLN A 25 12.83 -22.86 -10.85
C GLN A 25 13.84 -21.92 -10.19
N GLU A 26 14.66 -21.23 -10.99
CA GLU A 26 15.65 -20.28 -10.49
C GLU A 26 15.13 -18.85 -10.73
N ILE A 27 14.92 -18.11 -9.64
CA ILE A 27 14.46 -16.71 -9.66
C ILE A 27 15.58 -15.84 -9.13
N GLY A 28 16.07 -14.94 -9.98
CA GLY A 28 17.02 -13.90 -9.62
C GLY A 28 16.29 -12.70 -9.06
N LEU A 29 16.83 -12.09 -8.01
CA LEU A 29 16.32 -10.88 -7.39
C LEU A 29 17.32 -9.75 -7.57
N ILE A 30 16.82 -8.58 -8.02
CA ILE A 30 17.52 -7.30 -7.92
C ILE A 30 16.76 -6.46 -6.89
N ILE A 31 17.48 -5.79 -5.99
CA ILE A 31 16.90 -4.78 -5.10
C ILE A 31 17.48 -3.42 -5.47
N VAL A 32 16.61 -2.48 -5.85
CA VAL A 32 16.93 -1.09 -6.19
C VAL A 32 16.55 -0.20 -5.00
N GLY A 33 17.44 0.71 -4.59
CA GLY A 33 17.27 1.48 -3.36
C GLY A 33 17.55 0.65 -2.10
N ALA A 34 18.47 -0.31 -2.21
CA ALA A 34 18.73 -1.31 -1.19
C ALA A 34 19.21 -0.74 0.17
N ALA A 35 19.79 0.46 0.18
CA ALA A 35 20.21 1.12 1.43
C ALA A 35 19.06 1.89 2.12
N GLY A 36 17.92 2.06 1.45
CA GLY A 36 16.73 2.69 2.02
C GLY A 36 16.01 1.77 3.02
N TYR A 37 15.07 2.32 3.80
CA TYR A 37 14.33 1.57 4.83
C TYR A 37 13.66 0.30 4.26
N ARG A 38 12.96 0.44 3.12
CA ARG A 38 12.27 -0.68 2.45
C ARG A 38 13.23 -1.67 1.80
N GLY A 39 14.28 -1.18 1.14
CA GLY A 39 15.34 -2.04 0.60
C GLY A 39 16.04 -2.87 1.69
N HIS A 40 16.28 -2.27 2.85
CA HIS A 40 16.82 -2.94 4.03
C HIS A 40 15.86 -4.00 4.57
N SER A 41 14.57 -3.66 4.73
CA SER A 41 13.53 -4.61 5.14
C SER A 41 13.47 -5.82 4.18
N ALA A 42 13.59 -5.59 2.87
CA ALA A 42 13.61 -6.66 1.87
C ALA A 42 14.85 -7.57 1.98
N LEU A 43 16.01 -7.02 2.36
CA LEU A 43 17.22 -7.80 2.63
C LEU A 43 17.07 -8.65 3.90
N GLU A 44 16.46 -8.11 4.96
CA GLU A 44 16.23 -8.80 6.24
C GLU A 44 15.31 -10.01 6.11
N ILE A 45 14.25 -9.91 5.31
CA ILE A 45 13.29 -11.01 5.13
C ILE A 45 13.79 -12.11 4.19
N LEU A 46 14.83 -11.84 3.41
CA LEU A 46 15.28 -12.70 2.31
C LEU A 46 15.75 -14.10 2.75
N PRO A 47 16.47 -14.30 3.88
CA PRO A 47 16.84 -15.64 4.34
C PRO A 47 15.65 -16.55 4.60
N LYS A 48 14.62 -16.03 5.29
CA LYS A 48 13.37 -16.77 5.56
C LYS A 48 12.64 -17.08 4.26
N LEU A 49 12.54 -16.09 3.37
CA LEU A 49 11.86 -16.25 2.08
C LEU A 49 12.54 -17.35 1.25
N ARG A 50 13.88 -17.34 1.18
CA ARG A 50 14.64 -18.40 0.51
C ARG A 50 14.38 -19.79 1.09
N ALA A 51 14.28 -19.91 2.41
CA ALA A 51 14.02 -21.20 3.06
C ALA A 51 12.63 -21.74 2.72
N GLU A 52 11.60 -20.90 2.82
CA GLU A 52 10.21 -21.28 2.50
C GLU A 52 10.01 -21.58 1.02
N GLU A 53 10.57 -20.76 0.12
CA GLU A 53 10.44 -20.97 -1.32
C GLU A 53 11.23 -22.19 -1.81
N ARG A 54 12.36 -22.51 -1.16
CA ARG A 54 13.12 -23.74 -1.46
C ARG A 54 12.31 -25.00 -1.15
N ALA A 55 11.48 -24.99 -0.12
CA ALA A 55 10.57 -26.10 0.19
C ALA A 55 9.53 -26.34 -0.93
N LYS A 56 9.29 -25.34 -1.77
CA LYS A 56 8.38 -25.37 -2.94
C LYS A 56 9.12 -25.58 -4.27
N GLY A 57 10.42 -25.92 -4.23
CA GLY A 57 11.23 -26.13 -5.44
C GLY A 57 11.68 -24.84 -6.14
N ILE A 58 11.57 -23.68 -5.48
CA ILE A 58 11.99 -22.37 -6.01
C ILE A 58 13.33 -21.96 -5.39
N HIS A 59 14.31 -21.63 -6.22
CA HIS A 59 15.62 -21.15 -5.80
C HIS A 59 15.71 -19.64 -6.03
N LEU A 60 15.50 -18.88 -4.94
CA LEU A 60 15.60 -17.43 -4.96
C LEU A 60 17.03 -16.97 -4.70
N ARG A 61 17.64 -16.29 -5.67
CA ARG A 61 19.03 -15.82 -5.63
C ARG A 61 19.09 -14.30 -5.68
N LEU A 62 19.84 -13.68 -4.77
CA LEU A 62 20.16 -12.25 -4.90
C LEU A 62 21.25 -12.09 -5.97
N VAL A 63 20.90 -11.45 -7.08
CA VAL A 63 21.77 -11.31 -8.25
C VAL A 63 22.51 -9.98 -8.25
N SER A 64 21.83 -8.89 -7.87
CA SER A 64 22.44 -7.57 -7.83
C SER A 64 21.73 -6.66 -6.84
N LEU A 65 22.46 -5.66 -6.35
CA LEU A 65 21.90 -4.52 -5.64
C LEU A 65 22.19 -3.24 -6.42
N ALA A 66 21.22 -2.32 -6.45
CA ALA A 66 21.37 -1.02 -7.08
C ALA A 66 21.17 0.11 -6.05
N GLU A 67 22.14 1.01 -5.95
CA GLU A 67 22.13 2.18 -5.08
C GLU A 67 22.76 3.39 -5.77
N ALA A 68 22.04 4.51 -5.75
CA ALA A 68 22.46 5.75 -6.40
C ALA A 68 23.48 6.51 -5.54
N ASN A 69 23.29 6.51 -4.22
CA ASN A 69 24.17 7.23 -3.31
C ASN A 69 25.51 6.49 -3.14
N GLU A 70 26.61 7.13 -3.54
CA GLU A 70 27.94 6.52 -3.53
C GLU A 70 28.39 6.03 -2.14
N ASN A 71 28.16 6.83 -1.09
CA ASN A 71 28.52 6.47 0.28
C ASN A 71 27.73 5.24 0.76
N SER A 72 26.43 5.22 0.48
CA SER A 72 25.56 4.10 0.82
C SER A 72 25.95 2.84 0.04
N ARG A 73 26.28 3.00 -1.25
CA ARG A 73 26.72 1.91 -2.14
C ARG A 73 28.03 1.26 -1.65
N ALA A 74 28.96 2.02 -1.09
CA ALA A 74 30.23 1.48 -0.57
C ALA A 74 30.03 0.57 0.66
N ALA A 75 29.06 0.89 1.53
CA ALA A 75 28.76 0.10 2.73
C ALA A 75 27.82 -1.09 2.44
N LEU A 76 27.09 -1.04 1.33
CA LEU A 76 26.03 -2.00 1.02
C LEU A 76 26.48 -3.47 0.85
N PRO A 77 27.67 -3.80 0.29
CA PRO A 77 28.10 -5.20 0.18
C PRO A 77 28.21 -5.92 1.52
N SER A 78 28.78 -5.26 2.54
CA SER A 78 28.94 -5.86 3.87
C SER A 78 27.60 -5.94 4.61
N GLN A 79 26.77 -4.91 4.50
CA GLN A 79 25.41 -4.90 5.05
C GLN A 79 24.56 -6.02 4.45
N ALA A 80 24.54 -6.15 3.13
CA ALA A 80 23.78 -7.19 2.46
C ALA A 80 24.25 -8.60 2.81
N ALA A 81 25.57 -8.82 2.93
CA ALA A 81 26.10 -10.11 3.36
C ALA A 81 25.63 -10.49 4.77
N ALA A 82 25.57 -9.52 5.68
CA ALA A 82 25.09 -9.73 7.05
C ALA A 82 23.58 -10.02 7.11
N LEU A 83 22.76 -9.27 6.36
CA LEU A 83 21.31 -9.38 6.42
C LEU A 83 20.76 -10.55 5.58
N ALA A 84 21.22 -10.67 4.34
CA ALA A 84 20.72 -11.70 3.41
C ALA A 84 21.38 -13.07 3.61
N GLY A 85 22.35 -13.19 4.53
CA GLY A 85 23.09 -14.42 4.81
C GLY A 85 23.98 -14.90 3.66
N SER A 86 24.22 -14.05 2.65
CA SER A 86 25.06 -14.36 1.49
C SER A 86 25.59 -13.07 0.87
N PRO A 87 26.86 -13.01 0.43
CA PRO A 87 27.37 -11.85 -0.29
C PRO A 87 26.60 -11.65 -1.60
N CYS A 88 26.28 -10.39 -1.92
CA CYS A 88 25.73 -10.04 -3.23
C CYS A 88 26.88 -9.95 -4.25
N PRO A 89 26.78 -10.63 -5.41
CA PRO A 89 27.89 -10.64 -6.38
C PRO A 89 28.10 -9.29 -7.07
N VAL A 90 27.08 -8.43 -7.18
CA VAL A 90 27.20 -7.09 -7.80
C VAL A 90 26.46 -6.04 -7.00
N VAL A 91 27.13 -4.91 -6.78
CA VAL A 91 26.58 -3.71 -6.14
C VAL A 91 27.00 -2.51 -6.99
N GLY A 92 26.02 -1.80 -7.56
CA GLY A 92 26.26 -0.73 -8.54
C GLY A 92 25.15 0.29 -8.60
N MET A 93 25.14 1.13 -9.64
CA MET A 93 23.96 1.89 -10.05
C MET A 93 22.97 1.01 -10.79
N LEU A 94 21.72 1.47 -10.97
CA LEU A 94 20.71 0.73 -11.73
C LEU A 94 21.18 0.40 -13.17
N SER A 95 21.85 1.34 -13.82
CA SER A 95 22.42 1.18 -15.17
C SER A 95 23.50 0.10 -15.26
N GLU A 96 24.09 -0.31 -14.14
CA GLU A 96 25.09 -1.38 -14.05
C GLU A 96 24.45 -2.70 -13.60
N ALA A 97 23.51 -2.64 -12.65
CA ALA A 97 22.82 -3.79 -12.11
C ALA A 97 21.93 -4.50 -13.15
N ILE A 98 21.20 -3.75 -13.99
CA ILE A 98 20.31 -4.34 -15.00
C ILE A 98 21.09 -5.16 -16.04
N PRO A 99 22.15 -4.65 -16.70
CA PRO A 99 22.94 -5.45 -17.65
C PRO A 99 23.48 -6.76 -17.07
N VAL A 100 23.99 -6.75 -15.84
CA VAL A 100 24.47 -7.96 -15.17
C VAL A 100 23.34 -8.97 -14.97
N ALA A 101 22.17 -8.51 -14.53
CA ALA A 101 21.03 -9.37 -14.32
C ALA A 101 20.46 -9.92 -15.64
N LEU A 102 20.49 -9.14 -16.71
CA LEU A 102 20.13 -9.60 -18.05
C LEU A 102 21.13 -10.64 -18.57
N GLN A 103 22.42 -10.47 -18.31
CA GLN A 103 23.44 -11.48 -18.63
C GLN A 103 23.20 -12.77 -17.85
N TRP A 104 22.97 -12.66 -16.53
CA TRP A 104 22.64 -13.80 -15.68
C TRP A 104 21.40 -14.56 -16.17
N LEU A 105 20.37 -13.83 -16.63
CA LEU A 105 19.17 -14.40 -17.22
C LEU A 105 19.48 -15.12 -18.55
N ALA A 106 20.29 -14.52 -19.43
CA ALA A 106 20.68 -15.08 -20.71
C ALA A 106 21.53 -16.36 -20.57
N ASP A 107 22.42 -16.41 -19.58
CA ASP A 107 23.32 -17.55 -19.33
C ASP A 107 22.58 -18.80 -18.80
N GLY A 108 21.33 -18.65 -18.35
CA GLY A 108 20.61 -19.67 -17.58
C GLY A 108 19.71 -20.64 -18.33
N GLN A 109 19.63 -20.57 -19.65
CA GLN A 109 18.58 -21.21 -20.46
C GLN A 109 17.15 -20.81 -20.02
N THR A 110 16.12 -21.31 -20.71
CA THR A 110 14.70 -20.86 -20.64
C THR A 110 14.00 -20.96 -19.28
N ARG A 111 14.69 -21.41 -18.23
CA ARG A 111 14.13 -21.70 -16.90
C ARG A 111 14.40 -20.62 -15.85
N ARG A 112 15.27 -19.64 -16.14
CA ARG A 112 15.51 -18.51 -15.24
C ARG A 112 14.43 -17.45 -15.39
N LYS A 113 14.09 -16.84 -14.26
CA LYS A 113 13.26 -15.63 -14.19
C LYS A 113 13.96 -14.59 -13.34
N LEU A 114 13.65 -13.33 -13.56
CA LEU A 114 14.22 -12.19 -12.86
C LEU A 114 13.10 -11.35 -12.25
N LEU A 115 13.21 -11.03 -10.97
CA LEU A 115 12.35 -10.10 -10.26
C LEU A 115 13.17 -8.87 -9.88
N VAL A 116 12.73 -7.70 -10.32
CA VAL A 116 13.28 -6.41 -9.92
C VAL A 116 12.39 -5.84 -8.83
N TYR A 117 12.91 -5.74 -7.62
CA TYR A 117 12.26 -5.04 -6.52
C TYR A 117 12.78 -3.61 -6.43
N ASP A 118 11.87 -2.64 -6.52
CA ASP A 118 12.19 -1.21 -6.51
C ASP A 118 11.66 -0.56 -5.22
N ALA A 119 12.58 -0.23 -4.33
CA ALA A 119 12.32 0.43 -3.05
C ALA A 119 12.81 1.89 -3.05
N THR A 120 12.95 2.50 -4.24
CA THR A 120 13.38 3.90 -4.36
C THR A 120 12.24 4.87 -4.03
N PRO A 121 12.50 6.18 -3.95
CA PRO A 121 11.42 7.16 -3.86
C PRO A 121 10.48 7.11 -5.07
N ALA A 122 9.19 7.37 -4.83
CA ALA A 122 8.11 7.26 -5.82
C ALA A 122 8.37 8.00 -7.15
N ALA A 123 9.10 9.13 -7.11
CA ALA A 123 9.49 9.89 -8.31
C ALA A 123 10.27 9.06 -9.36
N HIS A 124 10.93 7.99 -8.94
CA HIS A 124 11.79 7.20 -9.81
C HIS A 124 11.13 5.93 -10.35
N HIS A 125 10.05 5.44 -9.71
CA HIS A 125 9.43 4.16 -10.03
C HIS A 125 9.00 4.04 -11.49
N TYR A 126 8.30 5.05 -12.04
CA TYR A 126 7.88 5.02 -13.44
C TYR A 126 9.07 4.87 -14.40
N LEU A 127 10.15 5.63 -14.18
CA LEU A 127 11.33 5.56 -15.03
C LEU A 127 12.02 4.20 -14.92
N HIS A 128 12.17 3.66 -13.72
CA HIS A 128 12.75 2.34 -13.51
C HIS A 128 11.88 1.24 -14.13
N LEU A 129 10.56 1.28 -13.92
CA LEU A 129 9.61 0.36 -14.56
C LEU A 129 9.77 0.41 -16.08
N MET A 130 9.90 1.60 -16.66
CA MET A 130 10.14 1.80 -18.09
C MET A 130 11.46 1.22 -18.60
N THR A 131 12.49 1.10 -17.74
CA THR A 131 13.73 0.38 -18.10
C THR A 131 13.55 -1.14 -18.11
N VAL A 132 12.56 -1.67 -17.40
CA VAL A 132 12.35 -3.11 -17.24
C VAL A 132 11.31 -3.66 -18.22
N LEU A 133 10.18 -2.95 -18.40
CA LEU A 133 9.03 -3.39 -19.20
C LEU A 133 9.33 -3.81 -20.66
N PRO A 134 10.28 -3.20 -21.40
CA PRO A 134 10.65 -3.68 -22.73
C PRO A 134 11.14 -5.14 -22.74
N TYR A 135 11.65 -5.62 -21.61
CA TYR A 135 12.20 -6.96 -21.46
C TYR A 135 11.21 -7.98 -20.84
N THR A 136 10.08 -7.52 -20.29
CA THR A 136 9.10 -8.39 -19.61
C THR A 136 8.18 -9.15 -20.59
N ALA A 137 8.13 -8.75 -21.86
CA ALA A 137 7.28 -9.35 -22.90
C ALA A 137 7.53 -10.86 -23.15
N ARG A 138 8.63 -11.42 -22.62
CA ARG A 138 8.94 -12.85 -22.70
C ARG A 138 8.56 -13.65 -21.44
N GLY A 139 7.93 -13.03 -20.43
CA GLY A 139 7.53 -13.69 -19.19
C GLY A 139 8.69 -14.14 -18.28
N HIS A 140 9.88 -13.60 -18.53
CA HIS A 140 11.11 -13.92 -17.80
C HIS A 140 11.57 -12.82 -16.85
N ILE A 141 11.01 -11.61 -16.97
CA ILE A 141 11.35 -10.48 -16.12
C ILE A 141 10.08 -9.89 -15.56
N PHE A 142 10.10 -9.61 -14.27
CA PHE A 142 9.00 -9.03 -13.51
C PHE A 142 9.53 -7.83 -12.72
N TYR A 143 8.64 -6.87 -12.50
CA TYR A 143 8.92 -5.67 -11.70
C TYR A 143 7.95 -5.62 -10.53
N LEU A 144 8.45 -5.37 -9.32
CA LEU A 144 7.69 -5.11 -8.11
C LEU A 144 8.21 -3.79 -7.52
N GLY A 145 7.42 -2.72 -7.55
CA GLY A 145 7.83 -1.44 -6.97
C GLY A 145 7.02 -1.06 -5.74
N GLU A 146 7.62 -0.27 -4.86
CA GLU A 146 6.93 0.33 -3.72
C GLU A 146 5.86 1.33 -4.18
N LYS A 147 4.86 1.60 -3.33
CA LYS A 147 3.75 2.48 -3.70
C LYS A 147 4.08 3.97 -3.45
N PRO A 148 3.61 4.90 -4.30
CA PRO A 148 2.97 4.66 -5.59
C PRO A 148 3.99 4.42 -6.72
N LEU A 149 3.59 3.63 -7.72
CA LEU A 149 4.32 3.43 -8.98
C LEU A 149 4.16 4.61 -9.95
N PHE A 150 3.01 5.27 -9.90
CA PHE A 150 2.64 6.34 -10.82
C PHE A 150 2.18 7.57 -10.06
N THR A 151 2.67 8.72 -10.49
CA THR A 151 2.33 10.03 -9.91
C THR A 151 1.58 10.92 -10.90
N ASP A 152 1.40 10.45 -12.14
CA ASP A 152 0.74 11.18 -13.22
C ASP A 152 -0.12 10.25 -14.11
N GLN A 153 -1.24 10.76 -14.62
CA GLN A 153 -2.17 9.99 -15.45
C GLN A 153 -1.57 9.63 -16.81
N GLY A 154 -0.73 10.51 -17.37
CA GLY A 154 -0.02 10.25 -18.63
C GLY A 154 0.92 9.05 -18.55
N GLN A 155 1.51 8.77 -17.38
CA GLN A 155 2.32 7.58 -17.14
C GLN A 155 1.47 6.31 -17.28
N ILE A 156 0.29 6.28 -16.64
CA ILE A 156 -0.64 5.16 -16.71
C ILE A 156 -1.13 4.93 -18.14
N ASP A 157 -1.58 5.99 -18.81
CA ASP A 157 -2.06 5.94 -20.19
C ASP A 157 -0.99 5.39 -21.13
N PHE A 158 0.28 5.77 -20.91
CA PHE A 158 1.40 5.28 -21.71
C PHE A 158 1.64 3.78 -21.48
N ILE A 159 1.60 3.30 -20.23
CA ILE A 159 1.73 1.88 -19.90
C ILE A 159 0.60 1.06 -20.53
N GLU A 160 -0.64 1.49 -20.39
CA GLU A 160 -1.78 0.75 -20.94
C GLU A 160 -1.76 0.67 -22.46
N ARG A 161 -1.27 1.72 -23.15
CA ARG A 161 -1.19 1.74 -24.61
C ARG A 161 -0.02 0.91 -25.15
N ASN A 162 1.16 1.00 -24.52
CA ASN A 162 2.39 0.44 -25.06
C ASN A 162 2.80 -0.89 -24.41
N PHE A 163 2.30 -1.16 -23.20
CA PHE A 163 2.69 -2.31 -22.39
C PHE A 163 1.47 -3.09 -21.83
N ALA A 164 0.38 -3.16 -22.60
CA ALA A 164 -0.89 -3.79 -22.19
C ALA A 164 -0.79 -5.27 -21.79
N ARG A 165 0.26 -5.98 -22.23
CA ARG A 165 0.43 -7.43 -22.01
C ARG A 165 1.51 -7.74 -20.97
N GLN A 166 2.15 -6.72 -20.41
CA GLN A 166 3.24 -6.89 -19.46
C GLN A 166 2.69 -7.02 -18.04
N THR A 167 3.32 -7.90 -17.27
CA THR A 167 3.02 -8.09 -15.85
C THR A 167 4.03 -7.32 -14.99
N PHE A 168 3.53 -6.47 -14.13
CA PHE A 168 4.26 -5.82 -13.05
C PHE A 168 3.40 -5.80 -11.79
N PHE A 169 4.03 -5.49 -10.66
CA PHE A 169 3.42 -5.51 -9.35
C PHE A 169 3.70 -4.21 -8.60
N CYS A 170 2.77 -3.84 -7.73
CA CYS A 170 2.91 -2.78 -6.75
C CYS A 170 2.88 -3.39 -5.35
N GLU A 171 3.79 -2.97 -4.48
CA GLU A 171 3.83 -3.41 -3.08
C GLU A 171 2.64 -2.82 -2.30
N LEU A 172 1.54 -3.56 -2.26
CA LEU A 172 0.32 -3.22 -1.53
C LEU A 172 0.15 -4.17 -0.34
N ILE A 173 1.00 -4.00 0.68
CA ILE A 173 1.15 -4.93 1.82
C ILE A 173 -0.16 -5.23 2.56
N GLU A 174 -1.11 -4.31 2.57
CA GLU A 174 -2.42 -4.49 3.22
C GLU A 174 -3.24 -5.61 2.61
N THR A 175 -2.99 -5.96 1.34
CA THR A 175 -3.66 -7.09 0.67
C THR A 175 -3.14 -8.46 1.12
N GLU A 176 -2.13 -8.50 1.96
CA GLU A 176 -1.67 -9.72 2.63
C GLU A 176 -1.78 -9.63 4.16
N ASN A 177 -2.37 -8.56 4.67
CA ASN A 177 -2.68 -8.44 6.09
C ASN A 177 -3.63 -9.57 6.54
N PRO A 178 -3.41 -10.22 7.70
CA PRO A 178 -4.26 -11.31 8.17
C PRO A 178 -5.75 -10.96 8.28
N ALA A 179 -6.08 -9.75 8.78
CA ALA A 179 -7.47 -9.31 8.90
C ALA A 179 -8.10 -9.07 7.51
N PHE A 180 -7.34 -8.56 6.54
CA PHE A 180 -7.81 -8.48 5.16
C PHE A 180 -8.08 -9.87 4.57
N ARG A 181 -7.14 -10.82 4.71
CA ARG A 181 -7.27 -12.17 4.16
C ARG A 181 -8.48 -12.90 4.75
N ALA A 182 -8.66 -12.82 6.06
CA ALA A 182 -9.80 -13.41 6.76
C ALA A 182 -11.14 -12.81 6.30
N ALA A 183 -11.21 -11.47 6.18
CA ALA A 183 -12.40 -10.81 5.68
C ALA A 183 -12.67 -11.14 4.21
N SER A 184 -11.65 -11.16 3.36
CA SER A 184 -11.78 -11.54 1.95
C SER A 184 -12.28 -12.98 1.80
N GLU A 185 -11.72 -13.93 2.54
CA GLU A 185 -12.16 -15.33 2.54
C GLU A 185 -13.62 -15.47 3.03
N PHE A 186 -13.98 -14.78 4.11
CA PHE A 186 -15.36 -14.75 4.60
C PHE A 186 -16.34 -14.20 3.55
N LEU A 187 -16.04 -13.04 2.96
CA LEU A 187 -16.91 -12.41 1.96
C LEU A 187 -17.03 -13.23 0.68
N LEU A 188 -16.02 -14.03 0.33
CA LEU A 188 -16.04 -14.93 -0.83
C LEU A 188 -16.81 -16.23 -0.55
N SER A 189 -16.79 -16.73 0.69
CA SER A 189 -17.42 -18.00 1.07
C SER A 189 -18.88 -17.87 1.46
N GLU A 190 -19.31 -16.67 1.84
CA GLU A 190 -20.67 -16.37 2.27
C GLU A 190 -21.46 -15.61 1.19
N PRO A 191 -22.81 -15.67 1.19
CA PRO A 191 -23.64 -14.85 0.31
C PRO A 191 -23.72 -13.40 0.83
N PHE A 192 -22.56 -12.76 0.96
CA PHE A 192 -22.44 -11.39 1.42
C PHE A 192 -22.49 -10.43 0.22
N GLN A 193 -23.43 -9.50 0.23
CA GLN A 193 -23.52 -8.42 -0.74
C GLN A 193 -23.04 -7.12 -0.10
N ILE A 194 -21.92 -6.59 -0.58
CA ILE A 194 -21.39 -5.30 -0.12
C ILE A 194 -22.27 -4.17 -0.67
N GLU A 195 -22.74 -3.30 0.23
CA GLU A 195 -23.53 -2.11 -0.10
C GLU A 195 -22.73 -0.82 0.06
N ARG A 196 -21.78 -0.77 1.01
CA ARG A 196 -20.93 0.39 1.25
C ARG A 196 -19.63 -0.02 1.92
N MET A 197 -18.57 0.74 1.66
CA MET A 197 -17.32 0.62 2.40
C MET A 197 -16.84 1.99 2.89
N THR A 198 -16.21 2.03 4.06
CA THR A 198 -15.58 3.23 4.60
C THR A 198 -14.21 2.87 5.19
N PHE A 199 -13.17 3.60 4.79
CA PHE A 199 -11.79 3.38 5.22
C PHE A 199 -11.25 4.62 5.92
N TRP A 200 -10.57 4.40 7.06
CA TRP A 200 -9.87 5.45 7.77
C TRP A 200 -8.47 5.03 8.15
N ARG A 201 -7.51 5.80 7.66
CA ARG A 201 -6.10 5.65 7.93
C ARG A 201 -5.49 6.96 8.40
N ALA A 202 -4.94 6.98 9.60
CA ALA A 202 -4.26 8.13 10.15
C ALA A 202 -2.95 7.69 10.83
N SER A 203 -1.88 8.48 10.67
CA SER A 203 -0.64 8.31 11.44
C SER A 203 0.15 9.60 11.43
N CYS A 204 0.88 9.93 12.49
CA CYS A 204 1.78 11.11 12.51
C CYS A 204 3.23 10.80 12.07
N MET A 205 3.50 9.57 11.59
CA MET A 205 4.85 9.15 11.15
C MET A 205 5.42 10.07 10.06
N GLY A 206 4.54 10.63 9.25
CA GLY A 206 4.88 11.64 8.27
C GLY A 206 5.53 12.88 8.82
N VAL A 207 4.90 13.43 9.85
CA VAL A 207 5.42 14.57 10.59
C VAL A 207 6.76 14.24 11.23
N LEU A 208 6.92 13.04 11.82
CA LEU A 208 8.21 12.62 12.39
C LEU A 208 9.34 12.71 11.35
N LEU A 209 9.15 12.13 10.17
CA LEU A 209 10.16 12.11 9.12
C LEU A 209 10.51 13.52 8.65
N ALA A 210 9.51 14.37 8.47
CA ALA A 210 9.70 15.77 8.10
C ALA A 210 10.35 16.61 9.22
N ALA A 211 10.07 16.30 10.49
CA ALA A 211 10.54 17.01 11.67
C ALA A 211 11.97 16.68 12.08
N GLY A 212 12.39 15.43 11.87
CA GLY A 212 13.56 14.86 12.52
C GLY A 212 14.81 14.76 11.65
N ASP A 213 14.67 14.35 10.39
CA ASP A 213 15.78 13.65 9.71
C ASP A 213 16.20 14.27 8.37
N GLY A 214 15.70 15.46 8.01
CA GLY A 214 16.06 16.12 6.75
C GLY A 214 15.70 15.33 5.49
N ARG A 215 14.90 14.26 5.62
CA ARG A 215 14.24 13.62 4.48
C ARG A 215 13.09 14.53 4.06
N ALA A 216 13.01 14.82 2.75
CA ALA A 216 11.76 15.31 2.20
C ALA A 216 10.67 14.30 2.63
N GLY A 217 9.53 14.79 3.14
CA GLY A 217 8.39 13.91 3.40
C GLY A 217 8.00 13.13 2.14
N ALA A 218 7.12 12.13 2.27
CA ALA A 218 6.58 11.47 1.09
C ALA A 218 6.02 12.53 0.12
N GLU A 219 6.55 12.55 -1.11
CA GLU A 219 6.08 13.47 -2.14
C GLU A 219 4.57 13.28 -2.31
N GLY A 220 3.80 14.37 -2.25
CA GLY A 220 2.34 14.35 -2.38
C GLY A 220 1.54 13.79 -1.20
N GLY A 221 2.08 13.80 0.02
CA GLY A 221 1.31 13.79 1.27
C GLY A 221 0.44 12.56 1.55
N ALA A 222 -0.65 12.76 2.30
CA ALA A 222 -1.53 11.67 2.73
C ALA A 222 -2.16 10.95 1.54
N LEU A 223 -2.52 11.65 0.47
CA LEU A 223 -3.12 11.01 -0.71
C LEU A 223 -2.15 10.01 -1.36
N LEU A 224 -0.92 10.43 -1.70
CA LEU A 224 0.03 9.52 -2.37
C LEU A 224 0.62 8.47 -1.42
N ASP A 225 0.81 8.80 -0.15
CA ASP A 225 1.42 7.89 0.81
C ASP A 225 0.42 6.89 1.40
N LYS A 226 -0.81 7.32 1.70
CA LYS A 226 -1.75 6.53 2.52
C LYS A 226 -2.88 5.91 1.70
N ALA A 227 -3.40 6.62 0.69
CA ALA A 227 -4.57 6.15 -0.05
C ALA A 227 -4.35 4.86 -0.86
N PRO A 228 -3.18 4.58 -1.50
CA PRO A 228 -2.96 3.33 -2.24
C PRO A 228 -3.23 2.08 -1.39
N HIS A 229 -2.89 2.15 -0.11
CA HIS A 229 -3.10 1.08 0.83
C HIS A 229 -4.59 0.74 0.99
N ASP A 230 -5.44 1.72 1.28
CA ASP A 230 -6.86 1.47 1.53
C ASP A 230 -7.64 1.21 0.23
N LEU A 231 -7.22 1.84 -0.87
CA LEU A 231 -7.71 1.53 -2.21
C LEU A 231 -7.47 0.05 -2.55
N SER A 232 -6.26 -0.46 -2.29
CA SER A 232 -5.92 -1.86 -2.54
C SER A 232 -6.80 -2.84 -1.76
N VAL A 233 -7.14 -2.50 -0.50
CA VAL A 233 -8.04 -3.31 0.33
C VAL A 233 -9.44 -3.32 -0.27
N SER A 234 -10.01 -2.14 -0.57
CA SER A 234 -11.37 -2.06 -1.14
C SER A 234 -11.51 -2.85 -2.45
N LEU A 235 -10.52 -2.75 -3.34
CA LEU A 235 -10.48 -3.44 -4.62
C LEU A 235 -10.28 -4.94 -4.43
N GLY A 236 -9.45 -5.35 -3.46
CA GLY A 236 -9.27 -6.73 -3.09
C GLY A 236 -10.55 -7.39 -2.54
N LEU A 237 -11.36 -6.65 -1.77
CA LEU A 237 -12.62 -7.15 -1.21
C LEU A 237 -13.70 -7.35 -2.28
N VAL A 238 -13.80 -6.47 -3.29
CA VAL A 238 -14.76 -6.63 -4.41
C VAL A 238 -14.21 -7.46 -5.57
N GLY A 239 -12.90 -7.75 -5.57
CA GLY A 239 -12.14 -8.34 -6.65
C GLY A 239 -11.86 -7.34 -7.78
N PRO A 240 -10.59 -6.96 -8.04
CA PRO A 240 -10.26 -5.87 -8.95
C PRO A 240 -10.73 -6.13 -10.40
N ARG A 241 -10.76 -7.39 -10.83
CA ARG A 241 -11.26 -7.81 -12.14
C ARG A 241 -12.77 -7.62 -12.36
N PHE A 242 -13.54 -7.47 -11.29
CA PHE A 242 -14.99 -7.30 -11.34
C PHE A 242 -15.43 -5.83 -11.39
N VAL A 243 -14.49 -4.90 -11.23
CA VAL A 243 -14.76 -3.46 -11.36
C VAL A 243 -14.81 -3.10 -12.85
N GLU A 244 -16.03 -2.87 -13.35
CA GLU A 244 -16.26 -2.49 -14.75
C GLU A 244 -16.01 -1.00 -14.96
N ARG A 245 -16.46 -0.17 -14.01
CA ARG A 245 -16.34 1.30 -14.05
C ARG A 245 -16.12 1.83 -12.65
N TRP A 246 -15.52 3.01 -12.56
CA TRP A 246 -15.37 3.74 -11.31
C TRP A 246 -15.51 5.24 -11.55
N SER A 247 -15.88 5.98 -10.51
CA SER A 247 -15.87 7.44 -10.54
C SER A 247 -15.59 8.00 -9.16
N VAL A 248 -14.80 9.08 -9.10
CA VAL A 248 -14.65 9.87 -7.88
C VAL A 248 -15.75 10.92 -7.85
N THR A 249 -16.66 10.82 -6.90
CA THR A 249 -17.81 11.73 -6.77
C THR A 249 -17.43 13.00 -6.01
N GLN A 250 -16.55 12.86 -5.02
CA GLN A 250 -16.09 13.95 -4.17
C GLN A 250 -14.65 13.71 -3.74
N ALA A 251 -13.85 14.77 -3.64
CA ALA A 251 -12.55 14.73 -3.01
C ALA A 251 -12.20 16.07 -2.35
N ARG A 252 -11.59 16.01 -1.17
CA ARG A 252 -11.18 17.16 -0.38
C ARG A 252 -9.78 16.91 0.17
N THR A 253 -8.91 17.89 0.04
CA THR A 253 -7.55 17.86 0.60
C THR A 253 -7.33 19.05 1.51
N HIS A 254 -6.67 18.82 2.64
CA HIS A 254 -6.19 19.87 3.53
C HIS A 254 -4.66 19.86 3.47
N LEU A 255 -4.07 21.01 3.17
CA LEU A 255 -2.62 21.12 3.07
C LEU A 255 -1.96 21.27 4.43
N LEU A 256 -0.74 20.74 4.54
CA LEU A 256 0.16 21.08 5.63
C LEU A 256 0.78 22.46 5.34
N ALA A 257 0.35 23.50 6.06
CA ALA A 257 1.02 24.80 6.03
C ALA A 257 2.11 24.85 7.11
N LEU A 258 3.38 24.96 6.70
CA LEU A 258 4.51 25.22 7.59
C LEU A 258 4.75 26.73 7.63
N HIS A 259 4.57 27.38 8.79
CA HIS A 259 4.72 28.84 8.92
C HIS A 259 6.10 29.22 9.46
N GLU A 260 6.78 30.16 8.79
CA GLU A 260 8.17 30.57 9.10
C GLU A 260 8.28 31.45 10.35
N ASP A 261 7.28 32.28 10.68
CA ASP A 261 7.34 33.09 11.91
C ASP A 261 7.33 32.27 13.23
N ALA A 262 6.97 30.98 13.19
CA ALA A 262 7.13 30.07 14.32
C ALA A 262 8.59 29.60 14.53
N PHE A 263 9.48 29.82 13.56
CA PHE A 263 10.91 29.48 13.68
C PHE A 263 11.68 30.46 14.56
N ARG A 264 11.30 31.74 14.63
CA ARG A 264 12.08 32.78 15.33
C ARG A 264 11.89 32.80 16.85
N LEU A 265 10.89 32.10 17.40
CA LEU A 265 10.58 32.10 18.84
C LEU A 265 11.04 30.85 19.60
N GLY A 266 11.83 29.96 18.99
CA GLY A 266 12.35 28.76 19.67
C GLY A 266 11.28 27.76 20.14
N LYS A 267 10.03 27.94 19.70
CA LYS A 267 8.92 27.01 19.87
C LYS A 267 8.47 26.57 18.48
N ARG A 268 9.04 25.47 18.00
CA ARG A 268 8.63 24.88 16.75
C ARG A 268 7.30 24.15 16.95
N ASN A 269 6.21 24.87 16.81
CA ASN A 269 4.90 24.25 16.76
C ASN A 269 4.66 23.81 15.32
N PHE A 270 4.67 22.50 15.08
CA PHE A 270 3.71 22.00 14.11
C PHE A 270 2.35 22.49 14.59
N LEU A 271 1.54 23.09 13.72
CA LEU A 271 0.12 23.09 13.98
C LEU A 271 -0.31 21.61 13.97
N SER A 272 -0.15 20.94 15.11
CA SER A 272 -1.17 19.99 15.50
C SER A 272 -2.45 20.80 15.46
N VAL A 273 -3.39 20.42 14.61
CA VAL A 273 -4.79 20.72 14.85
C VAL A 273 -5.21 19.88 16.07
N ALA A 274 -4.61 20.19 17.22
CA ALA A 274 -4.99 19.69 18.51
C ALA A 274 -5.46 20.92 19.29
N GLY A 275 -6.68 21.35 19.01
CA GLY A 275 -7.38 22.35 19.81
C GLY A 275 -8.11 23.47 19.05
N THR A 276 -7.91 23.63 17.75
CA THR A 276 -8.68 24.59 16.94
C THR A 276 -9.45 23.84 15.87
N SER A 277 -10.74 24.14 15.74
CA SER A 277 -11.53 23.73 14.57
C SER A 277 -10.74 24.13 13.32
N LEU A 278 -10.44 23.17 12.44
CA LEU A 278 -10.05 23.46 11.06
C LEU A 278 -11.22 24.22 10.45
N SER A 279 -11.20 25.55 10.53
CA SER A 279 -12.10 26.37 9.72
C SER A 279 -11.63 26.24 8.28
N ASP A 280 -12.16 25.21 7.60
CA ASP A 280 -12.21 24.96 6.16
C ASP A 280 -11.31 25.86 5.29
N THR A 281 -9.99 25.75 5.42
CA THR A 281 -9.05 26.33 4.47
C THR A 281 -8.77 25.30 3.37
N HIS A 282 -9.57 25.37 2.31
CA HIS A 282 -9.35 24.65 1.07
C HIS A 282 -8.16 25.27 0.33
N CYS A 283 -7.05 24.56 0.21
CA CYS A 283 -5.92 25.02 -0.60
C CYS A 283 -5.79 24.20 -1.89
N PRO A 284 -5.33 24.83 -2.99
CA PRO A 284 -5.25 24.17 -4.28
C PRO A 284 -4.21 23.05 -4.31
N ALA A 285 -4.62 21.88 -4.81
CA ALA A 285 -3.70 20.85 -5.27
C ALA A 285 -3.06 21.31 -6.59
N ARG A 286 -1.86 21.90 -6.53
CA ARG A 286 -0.90 21.87 -7.62
C ARG A 286 0.26 20.99 -7.15
N ILE A 287 0.63 19.99 -7.94
CA ILE A 287 1.87 19.23 -7.71
C ILE A 287 2.75 19.37 -8.95
N PRO A 288 3.71 20.32 -8.92
CA PRO A 288 4.90 20.26 -9.77
C PRO A 288 6.17 20.40 -8.92
N GLN A 289 7.06 19.42 -9.07
CA GLN A 289 8.47 19.24 -8.66
C GLN A 289 8.99 19.73 -7.29
N HIS A 290 8.35 20.65 -6.56
CA HIS A 290 8.81 21.16 -5.26
C HIS A 290 7.66 21.67 -4.33
N GLN A 291 6.45 21.07 -4.36
CA GLN A 291 5.23 21.61 -3.69
C GLN A 291 4.72 20.83 -2.46
N PRO A 292 3.99 21.49 -1.53
CA PRO A 292 3.65 20.98 -0.20
C PRO A 292 2.76 19.72 -0.21
N ALA A 293 3.04 18.82 0.74
CA ALA A 293 2.26 17.61 1.01
C ALA A 293 0.87 17.94 1.61
N ASP A 294 -0.17 17.22 1.19
CA ASP A 294 -1.45 17.24 1.90
C ASP A 294 -1.31 16.53 3.27
N ALA A 295 -1.86 17.17 4.30
CA ALA A 295 -1.91 16.61 5.65
C ALA A 295 -3.05 15.60 5.80
N LEU A 296 -4.19 15.88 5.14
CA LEU A 296 -5.41 15.08 5.19
C LEU A 296 -6.06 15.06 3.81
N ALA A 297 -6.49 13.88 3.36
CA ALA A 297 -7.30 13.68 2.18
C ALA A 297 -8.58 12.91 2.56
N SER A 298 -9.72 13.33 2.04
CA SER A 298 -10.96 12.57 2.11
C SER A 298 -11.64 12.54 0.75
N PHE A 299 -12.10 11.39 0.31
CA PHE A 299 -12.70 11.25 -1.01
C PHE A 299 -13.69 10.08 -1.08
N GLU A 300 -14.59 10.16 -2.04
CA GLU A 300 -15.65 9.19 -2.28
C GLU A 300 -15.54 8.63 -3.70
N VAL A 301 -15.67 7.31 -3.80
CA VAL A 301 -15.56 6.56 -5.04
C VAL A 301 -16.79 5.68 -5.19
N HIS A 302 -17.40 5.67 -6.38
CA HIS A 302 -18.38 4.67 -6.75
C HIS A 302 -17.68 3.58 -7.57
N LEU A 303 -17.69 2.34 -7.07
CA LEU A 303 -17.23 1.17 -7.82
C LEU A 303 -18.46 0.52 -8.47
N THR A 304 -18.49 0.45 -9.81
CA THR A 304 -19.54 -0.25 -10.55
C THR A 304 -19.05 -1.66 -10.87
N LEU A 305 -19.73 -2.65 -10.32
CA LEU A 305 -19.48 -4.07 -10.51
C LEU A 305 -20.47 -4.66 -11.54
N GLY A 306 -20.27 -5.93 -11.88
CA GLY A 306 -21.15 -6.68 -12.77
C GLY A 306 -22.64 -6.53 -12.44
N GLY A 307 -23.47 -6.39 -13.47
CA GLY A 307 -24.92 -6.16 -13.30
C GLY A 307 -25.30 -4.74 -12.88
N ASN A 308 -24.40 -3.76 -13.05
CA ASN A 308 -24.56 -2.35 -12.63
C ASN A 308 -24.73 -2.16 -11.11
N LEU A 309 -24.26 -3.10 -10.30
CA LEU A 309 -24.21 -2.90 -8.84
C LEU A 309 -23.20 -1.79 -8.53
N VAL A 310 -23.63 -0.75 -7.84
CA VAL A 310 -22.76 0.36 -7.43
C VAL A 310 -22.46 0.26 -5.94
N VAL A 311 -21.18 0.13 -5.61
CA VAL A 311 -20.67 0.12 -4.24
C VAL A 311 -20.00 1.48 -3.94
N PRO A 312 -20.65 2.37 -3.17
CA PRO A 312 -20.01 3.57 -2.66
C PRO A 312 -18.91 3.25 -1.65
N VAL A 313 -17.77 3.91 -1.80
CA VAL A 313 -16.61 3.78 -0.93
C VAL A 313 -16.10 5.14 -0.50
N SER A 314 -15.94 5.33 0.81
CA SER A 314 -15.39 6.55 1.39
C SER A 314 -14.00 6.30 1.98
N TYR A 315 -13.07 7.22 1.76
CA TYR A 315 -11.69 7.13 2.24
C TYR A 315 -11.33 8.38 3.05
N ILE A 316 -10.65 8.18 4.17
CA ILE A 316 -10.12 9.24 5.03
C ILE A 316 -8.65 8.90 5.33
N ALA A 317 -7.73 9.73 4.87
CA ALA A 317 -6.30 9.50 4.94
C ALA A 317 -5.58 10.69 5.58
N SER A 318 -4.84 10.48 6.67
CA SER A 318 -4.11 11.54 7.38
C SER A 318 -2.64 11.20 7.64
N TRP A 319 -1.78 12.19 7.38
CA TRP A 319 -0.34 12.17 7.61
C TRP A 319 0.08 12.82 8.95
N VAL A 320 -0.89 13.44 9.64
CA VAL A 320 -0.70 14.18 10.89
C VAL A 320 -1.39 13.54 12.11
N GLY A 321 -1.95 12.35 11.94
CA GLY A 321 -2.75 11.66 12.97
C GLY A 321 -4.24 12.01 12.86
N MET A 322 -5.03 11.66 13.89
CA MET A 322 -6.47 11.94 13.89
C MET A 322 -6.70 13.44 14.06
N GLN A 323 -7.64 14.03 13.33
CA GLN A 323 -7.90 15.48 13.33
C GLN A 323 -9.30 15.86 13.84
N ASN A 324 -10.14 14.86 14.14
CA ASN A 324 -11.54 15.03 14.53
C ASN A 324 -12.35 15.81 13.49
N THR A 325 -12.08 15.56 12.20
CA THR A 325 -12.88 16.13 11.11
C THR A 325 -14.28 15.52 11.07
N PRO A 326 -15.28 16.14 10.43
CA PRO A 326 -16.62 15.58 10.36
C PRO A 326 -16.70 14.13 9.82
N PRO A 327 -15.94 13.73 8.79
CA PRO A 327 -15.88 12.33 8.36
C PRO A 327 -15.33 11.38 9.43
N GLU A 328 -14.26 11.78 10.14
CA GLU A 328 -13.66 11.00 11.23
C GLU A 328 -14.62 10.84 12.42
N LEU A 329 -15.28 11.92 12.82
CA LEU A 329 -16.27 11.91 13.90
C LEU A 329 -17.49 11.05 13.56
N THR A 330 -17.93 11.07 12.30
CA THR A 330 -19.05 10.25 11.81
C THR A 330 -18.69 8.77 11.89
N LEU A 331 -17.53 8.38 11.38
CA LEU A 331 -17.08 6.99 11.45
C LEU A 331 -16.83 6.55 12.90
N SER A 332 -16.20 7.39 13.73
CA SER A 332 -15.98 7.11 15.15
C SER A 332 -17.30 6.88 15.90
N SER A 333 -18.30 7.73 15.68
CA SER A 333 -19.64 7.57 16.27
C SER A 333 -20.31 6.27 15.81
N LYS A 334 -20.12 5.90 14.55
CA LYS A 334 -20.63 4.65 13.99
C LYS A 334 -19.97 3.43 14.64
N LEU A 335 -18.65 3.41 14.75
CA LEU A 335 -17.92 2.35 15.44
C LEU A 335 -18.35 2.22 16.91
N ALA A 336 -18.54 3.35 17.61
CA ALA A 336 -19.04 3.35 18.98
C ALA A 336 -20.46 2.76 19.09
N SER A 337 -21.35 3.07 18.15
CA SER A 337 -22.70 2.49 18.10
C SER A 337 -22.70 0.98 17.84
N LEU A 338 -21.64 0.46 17.22
CA LEU A 338 -21.39 -0.98 17.03
C LEU A 338 -20.73 -1.64 18.26
N GLY A 339 -20.56 -0.89 19.36
CA GLY A 339 -19.96 -1.39 20.59
C GLY A 339 -18.44 -1.56 20.53
N LEU A 340 -17.75 -0.80 19.66
CA LEU A 340 -16.29 -0.78 19.56
C LEU A 340 -15.72 0.44 20.28
N ALA A 341 -15.05 0.22 21.40
CA ALA A 341 -14.38 1.26 22.15
C ALA A 341 -13.12 1.75 21.40
N PRO A 342 -12.75 3.05 21.48
CA PRO A 342 -11.54 3.58 20.86
C PRO A 342 -10.27 2.79 21.12
N ALA A 343 -10.10 2.26 22.34
CA ALA A 343 -8.92 1.48 22.74
C ALA A 343 -8.77 0.14 21.98
N GLU A 344 -9.84 -0.37 21.35
CA GLU A 344 -9.77 -1.60 20.55
C GLU A 344 -9.17 -1.34 19.16
N TRP A 345 -9.32 -0.12 18.62
CA TRP A 345 -9.02 0.15 17.21
C TRP A 345 -8.15 1.37 16.92
N GLN A 346 -7.81 2.14 17.95
CA GLN A 346 -6.89 3.26 17.89
C GLN A 346 -5.64 2.92 18.67
N ASN A 347 -4.47 3.19 18.08
CA ASN A 347 -3.23 3.17 18.82
C ASN A 347 -2.91 4.60 19.29
N HIS A 348 -2.80 4.78 20.61
CA HIS A 348 -2.37 6.03 21.24
C HIS A 348 -1.08 5.75 22.01
N GLU A 349 0.06 6.15 21.47
CA GLU A 349 1.30 6.12 22.25
C GLU A 349 1.48 7.41 23.04
N ALA A 350 2.28 7.31 24.11
CA ALA A 350 2.72 8.46 24.86
C ALA A 350 3.37 9.51 23.93
N PRO A 351 3.22 10.81 24.24
CA PRO A 351 3.85 11.86 23.43
C PRO A 351 5.35 11.62 23.28
N GLN A 352 5.80 11.53 22.03
CA GLN A 352 7.19 11.33 21.68
C GLN A 352 7.86 12.66 21.35
N LEU A 353 9.17 12.72 21.54
CA LEU A 353 10.02 13.83 21.09
C LEU A 353 10.67 13.44 19.77
N SER A 354 10.77 14.38 18.83
CA SER A 354 11.54 14.20 17.60
C SER A 354 13.03 13.89 17.87
N SER A 355 13.73 13.34 16.88
CA SER A 355 15.16 13.02 16.97
C SER A 355 16.03 14.24 17.34
N ASN A 356 15.69 15.41 16.79
CA ASN A 356 16.33 16.69 17.14
C ASN A 356 15.80 17.34 18.44
N ARG A 357 14.89 16.68 19.16
CA ARG A 357 14.23 17.11 20.41
C ARG A 357 13.45 18.41 20.34
N GLN A 358 13.16 18.90 19.14
CA GLN A 358 12.52 20.20 18.95
C GLN A 358 10.99 20.12 18.94
N TYR A 359 10.43 18.93 18.74
CA TYR A 359 9.01 18.75 18.55
C TYR A 359 8.47 17.63 19.43
N ARG A 360 7.32 17.88 20.05
CA ARG A 360 6.53 16.85 20.73
C ARG A 360 5.32 16.54 19.89
N TYR A 361 5.05 15.27 19.66
CA TYR A 361 3.86 14.81 18.94
C TYR A 361 3.27 13.61 19.66
N GLN A 362 1.96 13.42 19.54
CA GLN A 362 1.28 12.23 20.06
C GLN A 362 1.11 11.25 18.90
N ASN A 363 1.66 10.04 19.04
CA ASN A 363 1.51 9.05 17.98
C ASN A 363 0.12 8.42 18.06
N GLN A 364 -0.78 8.97 17.25
CA GLN A 364 -2.12 8.45 17.03
C GLN A 364 -2.14 7.74 15.69
N GLU A 365 -2.41 6.43 15.74
CA GLU A 365 -2.54 5.61 14.53
C GLU A 365 -3.91 4.95 14.47
N VAL A 366 -4.52 5.03 13.29
CA VAL A 366 -5.78 4.37 12.95
C VAL A 366 -5.60 3.70 11.60
N ARG A 367 -6.08 2.45 11.48
CA ARG A 367 -6.21 1.72 10.21
C ARG A 367 -7.43 0.82 10.30
N ILE A 368 -8.60 1.37 10.03
CA ILE A 368 -9.87 0.67 10.18
C ILE A 368 -10.69 0.75 8.90
N ALA A 369 -11.36 -0.36 8.59
CA ALA A 369 -12.35 -0.44 7.52
C ALA A 369 -13.69 -0.88 8.09
N LEU A 370 -14.77 -0.27 7.61
CA LEU A 370 -16.15 -0.64 7.88
C LEU A 370 -16.81 -1.01 6.56
N ILE A 371 -17.26 -2.24 6.45
CA ILE A 371 -17.96 -2.80 5.30
C ILE A 371 -19.41 -3.03 5.72
N GLU A 372 -20.35 -2.44 5.00
CA GLU A 372 -21.77 -2.59 5.25
C GLU A 372 -22.38 -3.38 4.12
N GLY A 373 -23.27 -4.31 4.46
CA GLY A 373 -23.93 -5.12 3.46
C GLY A 373 -24.97 -6.07 4.01
N LEU A 374 -25.39 -6.98 3.14
CA LEU A 374 -26.39 -8.00 3.42
C LEU A 374 -25.74 -9.37 3.45
N LEU A 375 -25.95 -10.13 4.53
CA LEU A 375 -25.65 -11.56 4.57
C LEU A 375 -26.96 -12.33 4.37
N GLY A 376 -27.18 -12.80 3.14
CA GLY A 376 -28.52 -13.20 2.70
C GLY A 376 -29.48 -12.01 2.72
N ASN A 377 -30.43 -11.99 3.67
CA ASN A 377 -31.42 -10.92 3.81
C ASN A 377 -31.23 -10.07 5.09
N ARG A 378 -30.11 -10.23 5.79
CA ARG A 378 -29.86 -9.55 7.07
C ARG A 378 -28.82 -8.46 6.90
N GLN A 379 -29.11 -7.27 7.41
CA GLN A 379 -28.12 -6.20 7.48
C GLN A 379 -27.02 -6.59 8.46
N VAL A 380 -25.78 -6.49 8.00
CA VAL A 380 -24.60 -6.77 8.80
C VAL A 380 -23.51 -5.75 8.48
N GLN A 381 -22.58 -5.60 9.42
CA GLN A 381 -21.36 -4.83 9.28
C GLN A 381 -20.15 -5.73 9.52
N VAL A 382 -19.14 -5.62 8.66
CA VAL A 382 -17.83 -6.23 8.87
C VAL A 382 -16.84 -5.11 9.19
N VAL A 383 -16.21 -5.17 10.36
CA VAL A 383 -15.21 -4.20 10.79
C VAL A 383 -13.84 -4.87 10.79
N LEU A 384 -12.89 -4.30 10.05
CA LEU A 384 -11.52 -4.80 9.95
C LEU A 384 -10.58 -3.79 10.60
N ASN A 385 -9.75 -4.25 11.52
CA ASN A 385 -8.62 -3.48 12.02
C ASN A 385 -7.31 -4.00 11.42
N LEU A 386 -6.62 -3.13 10.69
CA LEU A 386 -5.41 -3.43 9.93
C LEU A 386 -4.14 -2.89 10.63
N LEU A 387 -4.23 -2.46 11.90
CA LEU A 387 -3.07 -1.98 12.66
C LEU A 387 -2.08 -3.12 12.95
N ALA A 388 -0.84 -2.97 12.47
CA ALA A 388 0.25 -3.93 12.66
C ALA A 388 1.24 -3.40 13.71
N LYS A 389 0.92 -3.56 15.00
CA LYS A 389 1.83 -3.17 16.09
C LYS A 389 2.05 -4.24 17.15
N PHE A 390 1.00 -4.92 17.61
CA PHE A 390 1.08 -5.96 18.65
C PHE A 390 0.00 -7.02 18.46
N ALA A 391 0.20 -8.20 19.06
CA ALA A 391 -0.75 -9.29 19.08
C ALA A 391 -2.13 -8.85 19.61
N GLY A 392 -3.19 -9.23 18.89
CA GLY A 392 -4.58 -8.91 19.23
C GLY A 392 -5.08 -7.52 18.79
N HIS A 393 -4.22 -6.68 18.19
CA HIS A 393 -4.67 -5.38 17.65
C HIS A 393 -5.33 -5.50 16.28
N ARG A 394 -5.07 -6.59 15.54
CA ARG A 394 -5.74 -6.91 14.29
C ARG A 394 -6.96 -7.77 14.58
N PHE A 395 -8.10 -7.40 14.00
CA PHE A 395 -9.33 -8.17 14.17
C PHE A 395 -10.23 -8.04 12.95
N VAL A 396 -11.17 -8.98 12.85
CA VAL A 396 -12.33 -8.89 11.96
C VAL A 396 -13.58 -9.19 12.76
N HIS A 397 -14.48 -8.23 12.89
CA HIS A 397 -15.77 -8.42 13.54
C HIS A 397 -16.90 -8.43 12.53
N LEU A 398 -17.73 -9.47 12.56
CA LEU A 398 -19.06 -9.47 11.98
C LEU A 398 -20.06 -9.02 13.04
N ILE A 399 -20.81 -7.96 12.75
CA ILE A 399 -21.77 -7.35 13.65
C ILE A 399 -23.13 -7.32 12.96
N GLY A 400 -24.13 -7.92 13.58
CA GLY A 400 -25.54 -7.81 13.18
C GLY A 400 -26.37 -7.26 14.34
N GLU A 401 -27.68 -7.11 14.13
CA GLU A 401 -28.60 -6.45 15.07
C GLU A 401 -28.48 -6.94 16.53
N ASP A 402 -28.29 -8.24 16.75
CA ASP A 402 -28.30 -8.83 18.10
C ASP A 402 -26.94 -9.36 18.57
N ARG A 403 -25.92 -9.44 17.69
CA ARG A 403 -24.68 -10.19 17.98
C ARG A 403 -23.46 -9.62 17.27
N ARG A 404 -22.39 -9.44 18.04
CA ARG A 404 -21.01 -9.28 17.55
C ARG A 404 -20.31 -10.66 17.60
N ARG A 405 -19.69 -11.04 16.49
CA ARG A 405 -18.88 -12.26 16.35
C ARG A 405 -17.52 -11.89 15.77
N GLU A 406 -16.46 -12.37 16.38
CA GLU A 406 -15.13 -12.29 15.80
C GLU A 406 -14.93 -13.41 14.76
N ILE A 407 -14.39 -13.04 13.61
CA ILE A 407 -13.95 -13.98 12.58
C ILE A 407 -12.48 -14.28 12.89
N LEU A 408 -12.26 -15.41 13.54
CA LEU A 408 -10.93 -15.88 13.90
C LEU A 408 -10.16 -16.26 12.63
N PHE A 409 -8.86 -15.94 12.61
CA PHE A 409 -7.92 -16.46 11.63
C PHE A 409 -6.86 -17.31 12.34
N GLU A 410 -6.53 -18.47 11.78
CA GLU A 410 -5.43 -19.28 12.27
C GLU A 410 -4.11 -18.54 12.02
N GLU A 411 -3.55 -17.93 13.05
CA GLU A 411 -2.16 -17.53 13.06
C GLU A 411 -1.32 -18.81 13.10
N LYS A 412 -0.96 -19.32 11.92
CA LYS A 412 -0.33 -20.64 11.80
C LYS A 412 1.04 -20.79 12.46
N ASP A 413 1.66 -19.72 12.97
CA ASP A 413 2.88 -19.80 13.76
C ASP A 413 2.98 -18.62 14.74
N ALA A 414 2.86 -18.87 16.04
CA ALA A 414 2.93 -17.86 17.10
C ALA A 414 4.38 -17.44 17.47
N CYS A 415 5.34 -17.54 16.54
CA CYS A 415 6.73 -17.23 16.81
C CYS A 415 7.29 -16.13 15.88
N ASP A 416 7.56 -14.99 16.52
CA ASP A 416 8.57 -13.96 16.23
C ASP A 416 8.35 -12.90 15.14
N TYR A 417 7.37 -12.98 14.23
CA TYR A 417 7.22 -11.92 13.19
C TYR A 417 5.79 -11.48 12.83
N HIS A 418 4.75 -12.11 13.38
CA HIS A 418 3.46 -12.14 12.69
C HIS A 418 2.62 -10.85 12.75
N ASP A 419 2.98 -9.84 13.56
CA ASP A 419 2.25 -8.58 13.69
C ASP A 419 2.99 -7.31 13.27
N SER A 420 3.92 -7.44 12.34
CA SER A 420 4.67 -6.31 11.82
C SER A 420 4.40 -6.03 10.33
N LYS A 421 4.78 -4.82 9.88
CA LYS A 421 4.72 -4.46 8.46
C LYS A 421 5.68 -5.30 7.61
N GLU A 422 6.75 -5.80 8.21
CA GLU A 422 7.75 -6.66 7.59
C GLU A 422 7.17 -8.06 7.29
N ALA A 423 6.25 -8.57 8.12
CA ALA A 423 5.52 -9.79 7.80
C ALA A 423 4.51 -9.60 6.65
N ASP A 424 3.80 -8.48 6.62
CA ASP A 424 2.90 -8.15 5.50
C ASP A 424 3.72 -8.00 4.19
N LEU A 425 4.92 -7.38 4.27
CA LEU A 425 5.89 -7.30 3.16
C LEU A 425 6.36 -8.68 2.71
N PHE A 426 6.75 -9.53 3.65
CA PHE A 426 7.17 -10.90 3.38
C PHE A 426 6.10 -11.67 2.61
N ALA A 427 4.84 -11.57 3.03
CA ALA A 427 3.73 -12.26 2.38
C ALA A 427 3.49 -11.77 0.94
N VAL A 428 3.61 -10.47 0.68
CA VAL A 428 3.56 -9.93 -0.71
C VAL A 428 4.72 -10.47 -1.54
N PHE A 429 5.94 -10.46 -1.01
CA PHE A 429 7.10 -11.00 -1.71
C PHE A 429 6.94 -12.48 -2.06
N GLN A 430 6.51 -13.29 -1.09
CA GLN A 430 6.21 -14.70 -1.29
C GLN A 430 5.16 -14.88 -2.39
N ARG A 431 4.06 -14.14 -2.35
CA ARG A 431 3.00 -14.19 -3.37
C ARG A 431 3.53 -13.87 -4.77
N VAL A 432 4.37 -12.84 -4.89
CA VAL A 432 4.96 -12.42 -6.16
C VAL A 432 5.98 -13.44 -6.66
N VAL A 433 6.80 -14.02 -5.79
CA VAL A 433 7.75 -15.08 -6.14
C VAL A 433 7.02 -16.34 -6.62
N GLU A 434 5.98 -16.77 -5.90
CA GLU A 434 5.11 -17.88 -6.32
C GLU A 434 4.43 -17.60 -7.66
N HIS A 435 4.02 -16.36 -7.91
CA HIS A 435 3.46 -15.95 -9.20
C HIS A 435 4.48 -15.98 -10.32
N CYS A 436 5.67 -15.44 -10.07
CA CYS A 436 6.79 -15.57 -10.99
C CYS A 436 7.05 -17.04 -11.28
N ALA A 437 6.92 -17.94 -10.29
CA ALA A 437 7.09 -19.36 -10.49
C ALA A 437 5.92 -20.08 -11.19
N GLY A 438 4.77 -19.42 -11.35
CA GLY A 438 3.56 -20.02 -11.91
C GLY A 438 2.80 -20.94 -10.94
N LEU A 439 3.07 -20.84 -9.63
CA LEU A 439 2.40 -21.63 -8.60
C LEU A 439 1.11 -20.98 -8.10
N ARG A 440 1.04 -19.65 -8.07
CA ARG A 440 -0.12 -18.90 -7.55
C ARG A 440 -0.32 -17.55 -8.24
N THR A 441 -1.52 -17.00 -8.25
CA THR A 441 -1.78 -15.65 -8.75
C THR A 441 -1.54 -14.58 -7.68
N ALA A 442 -0.91 -13.47 -8.06
CA ALA A 442 -0.72 -12.29 -7.21
C ALA A 442 -1.74 -11.19 -7.59
N GLU A 443 -3.01 -11.55 -7.76
CA GLU A 443 -4.04 -10.72 -8.40
C GLU A 443 -4.18 -9.32 -7.78
N ASN A 444 -4.18 -9.23 -6.45
CA ASN A 444 -4.40 -7.98 -5.71
C ASN A 444 -3.24 -6.99 -5.80
N VAL A 445 -2.07 -7.44 -6.26
CA VAL A 445 -0.86 -6.61 -6.40
C VAL A 445 -0.38 -6.53 -7.86
N ALA A 446 -0.98 -7.28 -8.78
CA ALA A 446 -0.59 -7.33 -10.19
C ALA A 446 -1.05 -6.11 -11.00
N THR A 447 -0.64 -6.05 -12.27
CA THR A 447 -0.88 -4.94 -13.20
C THR A 447 -2.29 -4.36 -13.13
N GLY A 448 -3.33 -5.19 -13.22
CA GLY A 448 -4.71 -4.72 -13.24
C GLY A 448 -5.12 -3.99 -11.95
N ALA A 449 -4.85 -4.60 -10.79
CA ALA A 449 -5.11 -3.99 -9.49
C ALA A 449 -4.25 -2.74 -9.28
N SER A 450 -2.96 -2.83 -9.60
CA SER A 450 -2.00 -1.73 -9.49
C SER A 450 -2.47 -0.51 -10.29
N LEU A 451 -2.79 -0.68 -11.58
CA LEU A 451 -3.28 0.42 -12.42
C LEU A 451 -4.57 1.02 -11.88
N LEU A 452 -5.52 0.19 -11.43
CA LEU A 452 -6.80 0.66 -10.92
C LEU A 452 -6.65 1.49 -9.62
N VAL A 453 -5.80 1.04 -8.69
CA VAL A 453 -5.44 1.81 -7.48
C VAL A 453 -4.93 3.20 -7.86
N HIS A 454 -3.95 3.28 -8.75
CA HIS A 454 -3.33 4.56 -9.12
C HIS A 454 -4.28 5.45 -9.91
N LYS A 455 -5.09 4.89 -10.80
CA LYS A 455 -6.14 5.63 -11.54
C LYS A 455 -7.14 6.30 -10.60
N ILE A 456 -7.65 5.56 -9.61
CA ILE A 456 -8.61 6.11 -8.64
C ILE A 456 -7.92 7.17 -7.77
N MET A 457 -6.70 6.92 -7.30
CA MET A 457 -5.91 7.86 -6.51
C MET A 457 -5.69 9.19 -7.27
N LEU A 458 -5.24 9.12 -8.53
CA LEU A 458 -5.01 10.31 -9.36
C LEU A 458 -6.34 10.98 -9.77
N GLY A 459 -7.40 10.20 -9.98
CA GLY A 459 -8.75 10.72 -10.17
C GLY A 459 -9.24 11.52 -8.95
N ALA A 460 -8.88 11.09 -7.73
CA ALA A 460 -9.20 11.82 -6.51
C ALA A 460 -8.41 13.13 -6.41
N LEU A 461 -7.14 13.14 -6.82
CA LEU A 461 -6.34 14.36 -6.91
C LEU A 461 -6.96 15.37 -7.90
N LEU A 462 -7.33 14.90 -9.09
CA LEU A 462 -8.00 15.74 -10.10
C LEU A 462 -9.34 16.25 -9.58
N LYS A 463 -10.13 15.39 -8.93
CA LYS A 463 -11.44 15.78 -8.39
C LYS A 463 -11.32 16.82 -7.29
N ALA A 464 -10.33 16.69 -6.41
CA ALA A 464 -10.05 17.67 -5.38
C ALA A 464 -9.70 19.02 -6.00
N HIS A 465 -8.94 19.03 -7.10
CA HIS A 465 -8.61 20.24 -7.85
C HIS A 465 -9.85 20.90 -8.49
N GLU A 466 -10.74 20.12 -9.11
CA GLU A 466 -11.99 20.63 -9.71
C GLU A 466 -12.93 21.28 -8.69
N GLN A 467 -12.97 20.75 -7.47
CA GLN A 467 -13.89 21.18 -6.40
C GLN A 467 -13.37 22.40 -5.63
N LEU A 468 -12.23 22.97 -6.03
CA LEU A 468 -11.70 24.19 -5.45
C LEU A 468 -12.53 25.41 -5.87
N PRO A 469 -12.88 26.31 -4.94
CA PRO A 469 -13.46 27.61 -5.29
C PRO A 469 -12.51 28.40 -6.19
N ALA A 470 -13.02 28.94 -7.30
CA ALA A 470 -12.24 29.74 -8.26
C ALA A 470 -11.59 31.00 -7.64
N THR A 471 -12.03 31.42 -6.45
CA THR A 471 -11.59 32.64 -5.75
C THR A 471 -10.38 32.45 -4.83
N ASP A 472 -9.99 31.22 -4.50
CA ASP A 472 -8.92 30.96 -3.50
C ASP A 472 -7.56 30.56 -4.09
N GLN A 473 -7.49 30.25 -5.39
CA GLN A 473 -6.21 29.82 -5.98
C GLN A 473 -5.16 30.94 -5.96
N ASP A 474 -5.57 32.19 -6.16
CA ASP A 474 -4.65 33.32 -6.18
C ASP A 474 -4.38 33.88 -4.79
N ALA A 475 -5.38 33.92 -3.89
CA ALA A 475 -5.20 34.49 -2.55
C ALA A 475 -4.44 33.54 -1.62
N ALA A 476 -4.74 32.24 -1.63
CA ALA A 476 -4.03 31.26 -0.80
C ALA A 476 -2.60 31.01 -1.32
N TYR A 477 -2.41 30.98 -2.64
CA TYR A 477 -1.08 30.85 -3.25
C TYR A 477 -0.26 32.13 -3.10
N ARG A 478 -0.85 33.33 -3.24
CA ARG A 478 -0.16 34.60 -2.90
C ARG A 478 0.09 34.73 -1.41
N ALA A 479 -0.81 34.30 -0.52
CA ALA A 479 -0.56 34.30 0.92
C ALA A 479 0.58 33.35 1.28
N SER A 480 0.62 32.15 0.68
CA SER A 480 1.72 31.19 0.84
C SER A 480 3.02 31.71 0.25
N ALA A 481 2.99 32.34 -0.93
CA ALA A 481 4.17 32.91 -1.59
C ALA A 481 4.67 34.22 -0.94
N VAL A 482 3.78 35.05 -0.38
CA VAL A 482 4.12 36.27 0.39
C VAL A 482 4.65 35.91 1.78
N ALA A 483 4.18 34.81 2.37
CA ALA A 483 4.78 34.22 3.57
C ALA A 483 6.14 33.56 3.28
N TYR A 484 6.43 33.19 2.03
CA TYR A 484 7.71 32.64 1.56
C TYR A 484 8.72 33.72 1.11
N ALA A 485 8.25 34.95 0.90
CA ALA A 485 9.05 36.07 0.39
C ALA A 485 9.39 37.13 1.45
N LYS A 486 8.97 36.92 2.70
CA LYS A 486 9.31 37.73 3.89
C LYS A 486 10.02 36.84 4.89
#